data_AF-A0A147F4E4-F1
#
_entry.id   AF-A0A147F4E4-F1
#
_cell.length_a   1.000
_cell.length_b   1.000
_cell.length_c   1.000
_cell.angle_alpha   90.00
_cell.angle_beta   90.00
_cell.angle_gamma   90.00
#
_symmetry.space_group_name_H-M   'P 1'
#
loop_
_entity.id
_entity.type
_entity.pdbx_description
1 polymer ?
#
loop_
_entity_poly.entity_id
_entity_poly.type
_entity_poly.pdbx_seq_one_letter_code
_entity_poly.pdbx_strand_id
1 'polypeptide(L)'
;MGDHLLRGKRVTDSEVQAWADEAEEGYDLTRLPRPSRGRPAIGNGPGEATTVRLDAETLTALMRRAEAEGITSRSEAIRAAVREWAHVA
;
A
#
# COMPACT_ATOMS: atom_id res chain seq x y z
N MET A 1 -23.70 -24.89 -5.51
CA MET A 1 -22.55 -24.61 -4.63
C MET A 1 -21.46 -24.03 -5.52
N GLY A 2 -21.15 -22.75 -5.34
CA GLY A 2 -20.19 -22.06 -6.21
C GLY A 2 -18.77 -22.41 -5.77
N ASP A 3 -17.89 -22.72 -6.71
CA ASP A 3 -16.48 -22.96 -6.41
C ASP A 3 -15.87 -21.70 -5.79
N HIS A 4 -15.51 -21.75 -4.50
CA HIS A 4 -14.78 -20.70 -3.84
C HIS A 4 -13.30 -20.79 -4.24
N LEU A 5 -12.71 -19.71 -4.76
CA LEU A 5 -11.31 -19.66 -5.15
C LEU A 5 -10.53 -18.72 -4.23
N LEU A 6 -9.47 -19.23 -3.61
CA LEU A 6 -8.51 -18.45 -2.83
C LEU A 6 -7.13 -18.57 -3.46
N ARG A 7 -6.58 -17.45 -3.97
CA ARG A 7 -5.28 -17.41 -4.68
C ARG A 7 -5.18 -18.43 -5.82
N GLY A 8 -6.28 -18.64 -6.56
CA GLY A 8 -6.35 -19.59 -7.66
C GLY A 8 -6.50 -21.06 -7.27
N LYS A 9 -6.61 -21.37 -5.97
CA LYS A 9 -6.91 -22.73 -5.47
C LYS A 9 -8.38 -22.84 -5.09
N ARG A 10 -9.01 -23.97 -5.39
CA ARG A 10 -10.36 -24.28 -4.92
C ARG A 10 -10.36 -24.43 -3.40
N VAL A 11 -11.37 -23.85 -2.78
CA VAL A 11 -11.68 -23.94 -1.35
C VAL A 11 -12.98 -24.73 -1.21
N THR A 12 -12.95 -25.71 -0.33
CA THR A 12 -14.09 -26.56 0.01
C THR A 12 -14.99 -25.90 1.04
N ASP A 13 -16.28 -26.24 1.05
CA ASP A 13 -17.22 -25.74 2.07
C ASP A 13 -16.78 -26.11 3.49
N SER A 14 -16.10 -27.26 3.67
CA SER A 14 -15.51 -27.66 4.95
C SER A 14 -14.37 -26.76 5.41
N GLU A 15 -13.54 -26.26 4.50
CA GLU A 15 -12.49 -25.30 4.84
C GLU A 15 -13.09 -23.95 5.24
N VAL A 16 -14.15 -23.53 4.53
CA VAL A 16 -14.89 -22.31 4.90
C VAL A 16 -15.51 -22.45 6.29
N GLN A 17 -16.14 -23.58 6.59
CA GLN A 17 -16.73 -23.81 7.90
C GLN A 17 -15.68 -23.82 9.00
N ALA A 18 -14.54 -24.48 8.79
CA ALA A 18 -13.45 -24.50 9.78
C ALA A 18 -12.93 -23.08 10.09
N TRP A 19 -12.80 -22.21 9.09
CA TRP A 19 -12.41 -20.82 9.31
C TRP A 19 -13.49 -19.98 9.98
N ALA A 20 -14.77 -20.27 9.72
CA ALA A 20 -15.88 -19.62 10.40
C ALA A 20 -15.90 -19.99 11.89
N ASP A 21 -15.79 -21.28 12.21
CA ASP A 21 -15.75 -21.77 13.58
C ASP A 21 -14.56 -21.17 14.35
N GLU A 22 -13.38 -21.10 13.72
CA GLU A 22 -12.18 -20.45 14.29
C GLU A 22 -12.42 -18.96 14.61
N ALA A 23 -13.09 -18.24 13.71
CA ALA A 23 -13.39 -16.82 13.91
C ALA A 23 -14.46 -16.60 14.99
N GLU A 24 -15.43 -17.50 15.10
CA GLU A 24 -16.50 -17.47 16.11
C GLU A 24 -16.00 -17.86 17.52
N GLU A 25 -15.06 -18.80 17.61
CA GLU A 25 -14.36 -19.13 18.86
C GLU A 25 -13.56 -17.92 19.40
N GLY A 26 -13.08 -17.08 18.47
CA GLY A 26 -12.40 -15.83 18.75
C GLY A 26 -10.88 -15.97 18.84
N TYR A 27 -10.18 -14.90 18.45
CA TYR A 27 -8.72 -14.89 18.41
C TYR A 27 -8.12 -14.43 19.74
N ASP A 28 -7.09 -15.16 20.21
CA ASP A 28 -6.27 -14.72 21.33
C ASP A 28 -5.46 -13.47 20.95
N LEU A 29 -5.94 -12.31 21.40
CA LEU A 29 -5.32 -11.01 21.15
C LEU A 29 -3.90 -10.91 21.72
N THR A 30 -3.51 -11.75 22.69
CA THR A 30 -2.15 -11.77 23.23
C THR A 30 -1.13 -12.41 22.27
N ARG A 31 -1.61 -13.23 21.33
CA ARG A 31 -0.80 -13.86 20.28
C ARG A 31 -0.71 -13.00 19.02
N LEU A 32 -1.57 -11.98 18.90
CA LEU A 32 -1.50 -11.03 17.81
C LEU A 32 -0.30 -10.08 17.99
N PRO A 33 0.34 -9.64 16.90
CA PRO A 33 1.30 -8.56 16.97
C PRO A 33 0.66 -7.36 17.67
N ARG A 34 1.45 -6.64 18.48
CA ARG A 34 0.97 -5.38 19.07
C ARG A 34 0.36 -4.52 17.97
N PRO A 35 -0.82 -3.90 18.19
CA PRO A 35 -1.44 -3.05 17.20
C PRO A 35 -0.42 -1.99 16.76
N SER A 36 0.03 -2.11 15.51
CA SER A 36 0.84 -1.08 14.87
C SER A 36 -0.02 0.17 14.77
N ARG A 37 0.51 1.33 15.17
CA ARG A 37 -0.17 2.62 14.98
C ARG A 37 -0.32 2.90 13.48
N GLY A 38 -1.45 2.49 12.91
CA GLY A 38 -1.88 2.83 11.56
C GLY A 38 -0.86 2.52 10.47
N ARG A 39 -1.04 3.22 9.33
CA ARG A 39 -0.06 3.25 8.24
C ARG A 39 1.18 4.03 8.71
N PRO A 40 2.41 3.58 8.40
CA PRO A 40 3.62 4.34 8.67
C PRO A 40 3.49 5.79 8.16
N ALA A 41 3.97 6.73 8.98
CA ALA A 41 4.02 8.15 8.64
C ALA A 41 4.90 8.38 7.40
N ILE A 42 4.58 9.42 6.63
CA ILE A 42 5.48 9.91 5.57
C ILE A 42 6.32 11.02 6.20
N GLY A 43 7.53 10.68 6.65
CA GLY A 43 8.39 11.60 7.41
C GLY A 43 7.98 11.72 8.88
N ASN A 44 8.04 12.92 9.44
CA ASN A 44 7.81 13.18 10.88
C ASN A 44 6.33 13.25 11.29
N GLY A 45 5.40 12.97 10.38
CA GLY A 45 3.96 13.12 10.65
C GLY A 45 3.07 12.51 9.58
N PRO A 46 1.74 12.65 9.74
CA PRO A 46 0.80 12.28 8.68
C PRO A 46 1.10 13.07 7.41
N GLY A 47 1.09 12.41 6.26
CA GLY A 47 1.23 13.09 4.98
C GLY A 47 -0.01 13.91 4.64
N GLU A 48 0.18 15.13 4.17
CA GLU A 48 -0.90 15.97 3.64
C GLU A 48 -1.15 15.65 2.15
N ALA A 49 -2.41 15.41 1.78
CA ALA A 49 -2.78 15.12 0.40
C ALA A 49 -2.98 16.42 -0.39
N THR A 50 -1.99 16.81 -1.19
CA THR A 50 -2.08 17.99 -2.07
C THR A 50 -2.43 17.57 -3.51
N THR A 51 -3.46 18.18 -4.09
CA THR A 51 -3.81 17.99 -5.52
C THR A 51 -3.10 19.04 -6.37
N VAL A 52 -2.36 18.60 -7.39
CA VAL A 52 -1.66 19.48 -8.35
C VAL A 52 -2.04 19.12 -9.77
N ARG A 53 -2.10 20.12 -10.66
CA ARG A 53 -2.27 19.92 -12.10
C ARG A 53 -0.92 20.09 -12.77
N LEU A 54 -0.45 19.03 -13.43
CA LEU A 54 0.75 19.05 -14.27
C LEU A 54 0.31 18.81 -15.70
N ASP A 55 0.95 19.49 -16.64
CA ASP A 55 0.78 19.17 -18.05
C ASP A 55 1.41 17.81 -18.38
N ALA A 56 1.01 17.24 -19.52
CA ALA A 56 1.43 15.91 -19.92
C ALA A 56 2.94 15.83 -20.20
N GLU A 57 3.56 16.91 -20.68
CA GLU A 57 4.99 16.95 -20.99
C GLU A 57 5.81 16.90 -19.71
N THR A 58 5.49 17.73 -18.72
CA THR A 58 6.13 17.74 -17.41
C THR A 58 6.00 16.39 -16.71
N LEU A 59 4.80 15.79 -16.70
CA LEU A 59 4.60 14.49 -16.07
C LEU A 59 5.39 13.39 -16.78
N THR A 60 5.48 13.43 -18.11
CA THR A 60 6.25 12.45 -18.90
C THR A 60 7.75 12.59 -18.64
N ALA A 61 8.27 13.82 -18.61
CA ALA A 61 9.67 14.08 -18.30
C ALA A 61 10.04 13.59 -16.89
N LEU A 62 9.19 13.85 -15.90
CA LEU A 62 9.36 13.36 -14.54
C LEU A 62 9.41 11.83 -14.48
N MET A 63 8.47 11.15 -15.14
CA MET A 63 8.42 9.68 -15.13
C MET A 63 9.64 9.05 -15.84
N ARG A 64 10.13 9.65 -16.93
CA ARG A 64 11.36 9.19 -17.60
C ARG A 64 12.59 9.31 -16.71
N ARG A 65 12.72 10.44 -16.00
CA ARG A 65 13.82 10.62 -15.03
C ARG A 65 13.71 9.62 -13.88
N ALA A 66 12.50 9.43 -13.34
CA ALA A 66 12.25 8.48 -12.27
C ALA A 66 12.65 7.04 -12.65
N GLU A 67 12.31 6.61 -13.87
CA GLU A 67 12.70 5.29 -14.37
C GLU A 67 14.22 5.14 -14.51
N ALA A 68 14.91 6.17 -15.00
CA ALA A 68 16.38 6.18 -15.07
C ALA A 68 17.05 6.10 -13.69
N GLU A 69 16.39 6.63 -12.65
CA GLU A 69 16.85 6.59 -11.26
C GLU A 69 16.35 5.35 -10.48
N GLY A 70 15.61 4.45 -11.14
CA GLY A 70 15.07 3.22 -10.53
C GLY A 70 13.85 3.42 -9.63
N ILE A 71 13.22 4.60 -9.67
CA ILE A 71 12.00 4.90 -8.92
C ILE A 71 10.79 4.36 -9.66
N THR A 72 10.10 3.39 -9.05
CA THR A 72 9.00 2.66 -9.70
C THR A 72 7.62 3.28 -9.44
N SER A 73 7.47 4.10 -8.39
CA SER A 73 6.20 4.73 -8.02
C SER A 73 6.13 6.18 -8.49
N ARG A 74 5.07 6.53 -9.22
CA ARG A 74 4.77 7.93 -9.60
C ARG A 74 4.75 8.86 -8.39
N SER A 75 4.17 8.42 -7.28
CA SER A 75 4.08 9.24 -6.05
C SER A 75 5.45 9.46 -5.41
N GLU A 76 6.35 8.50 -5.54
CA GLU A 76 7.71 8.58 -5.04
C GLU A 76 8.54 9.52 -5.91
N ALA A 77 8.42 9.41 -7.24
CA ALA A 77 9.05 10.33 -8.19
C ALA A 77 8.68 11.80 -7.92
N ILE A 78 7.39 12.08 -7.71
CA ILE A 78 6.92 13.43 -7.39
C ILE A 78 7.52 13.92 -6.07
N ARG A 79 7.51 13.08 -5.01
CA ARG A 79 8.10 13.46 -3.72
C ARG A 79 9.61 13.69 -3.81
N ALA A 80 10.33 12.86 -4.56
CA ALA A 80 11.77 13.00 -4.77
C ALA A 80 12.10 14.33 -5.48
N ALA A 81 11.39 14.66 -6.56
CA ALA A 81 11.56 15.91 -7.27
C ALA A 81 11.26 17.14 -6.39
N VAL A 82 10.20 17.10 -5.58
CA VAL A 82 9.85 18.18 -4.64
C VAL A 82 10.93 18.34 -3.55
N ARG A 83 11.46 17.24 -3.03
CA ARG A 83 12.55 17.25 -2.04
C ARG A 83 13.85 17.82 -2.59
N GLU A 84 14.21 17.41 -3.80
CA GLU A 84 15.37 17.93 -4.53
C GLU A 84 15.25 19.45 -4.74
N TRP A 85 14.08 19.91 -5.21
CA TRP A 85 13.79 21.33 -5.41
C TRP A 85 13.80 22.14 -4.12
N ALA A 86 13.22 21.59 -3.04
CA ALA A 86 13.16 22.26 -1.75
C ALA A 86 14.47 22.16 -0.95
N HIS A 87 15.45 21.40 -1.45
CA HIS A 87 16.68 21.05 -0.72
C HIS A 87 16.42 20.41 0.66
N VAL A 88 15.42 19.53 0.74
CA VAL A 88 15.06 18.78 1.95
C VAL A 88 15.33 17.30 1.73
N ALA A 89 16.25 16.72 2.51
CA ALA A 89 16.62 15.30 2.46
C ALA A 89 15.56 14.40 3.11
#